data_AF-A0A536YAX3-F1
#
_entry.id   AF-A0A536YAX3-F1
#
_cell.length_a   1.000
_cell.length_b   1.000
_cell.length_c   1.000
_cell.angle_alpha   90.00
_cell.angle_beta   90.00
_cell.angle_gamma   90.00
#
_symmetry.space_group_name_H-M   'P 1'
#
loop_
_entity.id
_entity.type
_entity.pdbx_description
1 polymer ?
#
loop_
_entity_poly.entity_id
_entity_poly.type
_entity_poly.pdbx_seq_one_letter_code
_entity_poly.pdbx_strand_id
1 'polypeptide(L)'
;MFASIRKGPERLQAVDRVGQWTRERFGLPKEAAVSVAEVACTLPGCAPLETVVMFWILEQRYQFKLFKPVTEIVVDDLPYAWLKDALAVHEGAGWECC
;
A
#
# COMPACT_ATOMS: atom_id res chain seq x y z
N MET A 1 -1.18 14.19 -22.09
CA MET A 1 0.23 14.37 -21.67
C MET A 1 0.50 13.33 -20.59
N PHE A 2 1.16 12.21 -20.93
CA PHE A 2 1.54 11.20 -19.95
C PHE A 2 2.82 11.67 -19.28
N ALA A 3 2.71 12.26 -18.09
CA ALA A 3 3.90 12.58 -17.29
C ALA A 3 4.56 11.24 -16.94
N SER A 4 5.74 10.97 -17.51
CA SER A 4 6.61 9.93 -16.99
C SER A 4 6.91 10.29 -15.54
N ILE A 5 6.19 9.64 -14.61
CA ILE A 5 6.48 9.66 -13.19
C ILE A 5 7.95 9.28 -13.11
N ARG A 6 8.80 10.28 -12.81
CA ARG A 6 10.23 10.06 -12.72
C ARG A 6 10.41 8.97 -11.66
N LYS A 7 10.86 7.79 -12.10
CA LYS A 7 11.35 6.72 -11.23
C LYS A 7 12.62 7.24 -10.54
N GLY A 8 12.46 8.12 -9.57
CA GLY A 8 13.57 8.63 -8.77
C GLY A 8 14.07 7.54 -7.82
N PRO A 9 15.37 7.51 -7.49
CA PRO A 9 15.92 6.59 -6.50
C PRO A 9 15.22 6.73 -5.13
N GLU A 10 14.79 7.94 -4.78
CA GLU A 10 14.04 8.24 -3.56
C GLU A 10 12.70 7.50 -3.49
N ARG A 11 11.98 7.39 -4.61
CA ARG A 11 10.71 6.64 -4.68
C ARG A 11 10.93 5.15 -4.47
N LEU A 12 12.00 4.58 -5.06
CA LEU A 12 12.34 3.17 -4.86
C LEU A 12 12.70 2.89 -3.39
N GLN A 13 13.50 3.77 -2.77
CA GLN A 13 13.82 3.66 -1.34
C GLN A 13 12.58 3.77 -0.46
N ALA A 14 11.64 4.67 -0.80
CA ALA A 14 10.38 4.80 -0.08
C ALA A 14 9.50 3.55 -0.21
N VAL A 15 9.41 2.96 -1.42
CA VAL A 15 8.72 1.68 -1.67
C VAL A 15 9.31 0.56 -0.82
N ASP A 16 10.64 0.42 -0.80
CA ASP A 16 11.32 -0.61 -0.03
C ASP A 16 11.09 -0.42 1.48
N ARG A 17 11.18 0.82 1.96
CA ARG A 17 10.93 1.20 3.35
C ARG A 17 9.51 0.85 3.80
N VAL A 18 8.50 1.24 3.04
CA VAL A 18 7.09 0.91 3.34
C VAL A 18 6.86 -0.60 3.29
N GLY A 19 7.50 -1.31 2.35
CA GLY A 19 7.45 -2.77 2.29
C GLY A 19 8.04 -3.43 3.53
N GLN A 20 9.19 -2.96 4.03
CA GLN A 20 9.82 -3.46 5.25
C GLN A 20 8.95 -3.22 6.49
N TRP A 21 8.42 -2.01 6.66
CA TRP A 21 7.50 -1.72 7.76
C TRP A 21 6.25 -2.58 7.73
N THR A 22 5.71 -2.84 6.55
CA THR A 22 4.56 -3.74 6.38
C THR A 22 4.91 -5.16 6.85
N ARG A 23 6.10 -5.67 6.50
CA ARG A 23 6.55 -6.99 6.96
C ARG A 23 6.69 -7.05 8.48
N GLU A 24 7.32 -6.05 9.08
CA GLU A 24 7.51 -5.97 10.53
C GLU A 24 6.18 -5.84 11.27
N ARG A 25 5.29 -4.96 10.80
CA ARG A 25 3.98 -4.67 11.42
C ARG A 25 3.06 -5.89 11.46
N PHE A 26 3.06 -6.70 10.40
CA PHE A 26 2.18 -7.87 10.29
C PHE A 26 2.88 -9.21 10.50
N GLY A 27 4.17 -9.20 10.90
CA GLY A 27 4.94 -10.43 11.15
C GLY A 27 5.07 -11.32 9.92
N LEU A 28 5.25 -10.73 8.73
CA LEU A 28 5.27 -11.48 7.48
C LEU A 28 6.59 -12.24 7.31
N PRO A 29 6.57 -13.51 6.86
CA PRO A 29 7.79 -14.23 6.53
C PRO A 29 8.52 -13.56 5.36
N LYS A 30 9.82 -13.85 5.22
CA LYS A 30 10.66 -13.22 4.19
C LYS A 30 10.17 -13.53 2.76
N GLU A 31 9.57 -14.69 2.60
CA GLU A 31 9.03 -15.24 1.36
C GLU A 31 7.65 -14.67 1.01
N ALA A 32 6.97 -14.01 1.96
CA ALA A 32 5.68 -13.39 1.69
C ALA A 32 5.82 -12.31 0.61
N ALA A 33 4.90 -12.34 -0.35
CA ALA A 33 4.80 -11.28 -1.35
C ALA A 33 4.27 -10.00 -0.68
N VAL A 34 4.96 -8.89 -0.92
CA VAL A 34 4.54 -7.54 -0.52
C VAL A 34 4.72 -6.64 -1.74
N SER A 35 3.66 -5.94 -2.12
CA SER A 35 3.63 -5.00 -3.23
C SER A 35 3.23 -3.62 -2.70
N VAL A 36 3.98 -2.60 -3.07
CA VAL A 36 3.69 -1.20 -2.77
C VAL A 36 3.62 -0.45 -4.09
N ALA A 37 2.44 0.08 -4.40
CA ALA A 37 2.17 0.81 -5.63
C ALA A 37 1.65 2.20 -5.31
N GLU A 38 2.07 3.18 -6.09
CA GLU A 38 1.52 4.53 -6.03
C GLU A 38 0.64 4.72 -7.26
N VAL A 39 -0.60 5.12 -7.03
CA VAL A 39 -1.67 5.23 -8.03
C VAL A 39 -2.18 6.66 -8.01
N ALA A 40 -2.52 7.20 -9.19
CA ALA A 40 -3.16 8.51 -9.25
C ALA A 40 -4.66 8.34 -8.99
N CYS A 41 -5.20 9.08 -8.03
CA CYS A 41 -6.64 9.10 -7.80
C CYS A 41 -7.30 10.02 -8.84
N THR A 42 -8.25 9.48 -9.61
CA THR A 42 -8.94 10.22 -10.68
C THR A 42 -10.24 10.88 -10.22
N LEU A 43 -10.57 10.78 -8.93
CA LEU A 43 -11.80 11.30 -8.37
C LEU A 43 -11.69 12.79 -8.00
N PRO A 44 -12.74 13.60 -8.23
CA PRO A 44 -12.76 14.99 -7.83
C PRO A 44 -12.62 15.13 -6.30
N GLY A 45 -11.62 15.90 -5.85
CA GLY A 45 -11.39 16.17 -4.42
C GLY A 45 -10.46 15.18 -3.71
N CYS A 46 -9.97 14.14 -4.41
CA CYS A 46 -8.98 13.22 -3.85
C CYS A 46 -7.55 13.78 -3.98
N ALA A 47 -6.66 13.32 -3.09
CA ALA A 47 -5.23 13.56 -3.22
C ALA A 47 -4.73 13.06 -4.59
N PRO A 48 -3.81 13.78 -5.25
CA PRO A 48 -3.38 13.42 -6.61
C PRO A 48 -2.70 12.05 -6.69
N LEU A 49 -2.12 11.57 -5.58
CA LEU A 49 -1.45 10.29 -5.46
C LEU A 49 -1.90 9.56 -4.18
N GLU A 50 -2.14 8.26 -4.31
CA GLU A 50 -2.41 7.34 -3.22
C GLU A 50 -1.42 6.17 -3.27
N THR A 51 -1.04 5.67 -2.11
CA THR A 51 -0.18 4.48 -1.96
C THR A 51 -1.04 3.28 -1.57
N VAL A 52 -1.03 2.27 -2.42
CA VAL A 52 -1.70 0.99 -2.20
C VAL A 52 -0.66 -0.03 -1.77
N VAL A 53 -0.88 -0.67 -0.64
CA VAL A 53 -0.04 -1.75 -0.14
C VAL A 53 -0.84 -3.04 -0.16
N MET A 54 -0.25 -4.08 -0.72
CA MET A 54 -0.85 -5.41 -0.86
C MET A 54 0.15 -6.44 -0.36
N PHE A 55 -0.32 -7.38 0.44
CA PHE A 55 0.52 -8.48 0.92
C PHE A 55 -0.28 -9.77 1.04
N TRP A 56 0.43 -10.89 1.05
CA TRP A 56 -0.17 -12.22 1.09
C TRP A 56 0.31 -12.98 2.31
N ILE A 57 -0.63 -13.65 2.97
CA ILE A 57 -0.34 -14.66 4.00
C ILE A 57 -1.00 -15.94 3.51
N LEU A 58 -0.17 -16.93 3.17
CA LEU A 58 -0.61 -18.11 2.43
C LEU A 58 -1.34 -17.69 1.13
N GLU A 59 -2.59 -18.09 0.96
CA GLU A 59 -3.42 -17.74 -0.21
C GLU A 59 -4.28 -16.48 0.02
N GLN A 60 -4.37 -15.99 1.26
CA GLN A 60 -5.18 -14.82 1.58
C GLN A 60 -4.44 -13.53 1.24
N ARG A 61 -5.08 -12.70 0.40
CA ARG A 61 -4.63 -11.36 0.07
C ARG A 61 -5.16 -10.34 1.09
N TYR A 62 -4.29 -9.46 1.53
CA TYR A 62 -4.59 -8.30 2.35
C TYR A 62 -4.20 -7.04 1.59
N GLN A 63 -4.98 -5.97 1.73
CA GLN A 63 -4.65 -4.70 1.12
C GLN A 63 -5.11 -3.52 1.96
N PHE A 64 -4.42 -2.39 1.86
CA PHE A 64 -4.87 -1.11 2.39
C PHE A 64 -4.39 0.03 1.51
N LYS A 65 -5.09 1.17 1.58
CA LYS A 65 -4.74 2.40 0.86
C LYS A 65 -4.37 3.50 1.83
N LEU A 66 -3.38 4.29 1.45
CA LEU A 66 -2.96 5.51 2.13
C LEU A 66 -3.09 6.66 1.13
N PHE A 67 -3.88 7.69 1.45
CA PHE A 67 -4.13 8.84 0.55
C PHE A 67 -2.99 9.85 0.57
N LYS A 68 -1.77 9.37 0.36
CA LYS A 68 -0.52 10.12 0.38
C LYS A 68 0.45 9.50 -0.65
N PRO A 69 1.38 10.28 -1.22
CA PRO A 69 2.46 9.74 -2.04
C PRO A 69 3.39 8.87 -1.19
N VAL A 70 4.03 7.88 -1.82
CA VAL A 70 4.82 6.86 -1.09
C VAL A 70 5.98 7.46 -0.30
N THR A 71 6.51 8.58 -0.78
CA THR A 71 7.61 9.33 -0.15
C THR A 71 7.21 9.98 1.17
N GLU A 72 5.94 10.34 1.34
CA GLU A 72 5.42 11.02 2.54
C GLU A 72 4.87 10.05 3.60
N ILE A 73 4.81 8.75 3.30
CA ILE A 73 4.34 7.74 4.24
C ILE A 73 5.31 7.61 5.41
N VAL A 74 4.78 7.67 6.63
CA VAL A 74 5.51 7.35 7.86
C VAL A 74 5.00 6.06 8.48
N VAL A 75 5.75 5.47 9.40
CA VAL A 75 5.39 4.18 10.03
C VAL A 75 4.04 4.22 10.74
N ASP A 76 3.67 5.39 11.27
CA ASP A 76 2.40 5.61 11.98
C ASP A 76 1.19 5.68 11.04
N ASP A 77 1.40 5.90 9.75
CA ASP A 77 0.33 5.83 8.75
C ASP A 77 -0.11 4.39 8.49
N LEU A 78 0.75 3.39 8.77
CA LEU A 78 0.41 1.98 8.53
C LEU A 78 -0.64 1.50 9.55
N PRO A 79 -1.62 0.70 9.11
CA PRO A 79 -2.58 0.10 10.03
C PRO A 79 -1.88 -0.70 11.12
N TYR A 80 -2.48 -0.72 12.31
CA TYR A 80 -2.01 -1.56 13.39
C TYR A 80 -2.29 -3.04 13.10
N ALA A 81 -1.44 -3.93 13.62
CA ALA A 81 -1.52 -5.37 13.38
C ALA A 81 -2.90 -5.97 13.73
N TRP A 82 -3.58 -5.44 14.75
CA TRP A 82 -4.90 -5.91 15.17
C TRP A 82 -6.02 -5.62 14.16
N LEU A 83 -5.81 -4.69 13.20
CA LEU A 83 -6.73 -4.42 12.10
C LEU A 83 -6.57 -5.38 10.92
N LYS A 84 -5.58 -6.29 10.94
CA LYS A 84 -5.22 -7.16 9.82
C LYS A 84 -6.42 -7.84 9.17
N ASP A 85 -7.33 -8.39 9.98
CA ASP A 85 -8.44 -9.18 9.44
C ASP A 85 -9.47 -8.30 8.71
N ALA A 86 -9.59 -7.01 9.06
CA ALA A 86 -10.40 -6.05 8.32
C ALA A 86 -9.78 -5.66 6.96
N LEU A 87 -8.48 -5.91 6.76
CA LEU A 87 -7.76 -5.65 5.51
C LEU A 87 -7.84 -6.83 4.53
N ALA A 88 -8.45 -7.95 4.94
CA ALA A 88 -8.59 -9.13 4.10
C ALA A 88 -9.47 -8.80 2.89
N VAL A 89 -8.95 -9.09 1.70
CA VAL A 89 -9.73 -8.93 0.47
C VAL A 89 -10.57 -10.17 0.27
N HIS A 90 -11.89 -10.00 0.31
CA HIS A 90 -12.85 -11.05 -0.01
C HIS A 90 -13.24 -10.98 -1.49
N GLU A 91 -13.34 -12.13 -2.15
CA GLU A 91 -13.85 -12.20 -3.53
C GLU A 91 -15.26 -11.60 -3.60
N GLY A 92 -15.49 -10.70 -4.56
CA GLY A 92 -16.76 -9.99 -4.73
C GLY A 92 -16.93 -8.73 -3.87
N ALA A 93 -16.04 -8.46 -2.91
CA ALA A 93 -15.96 -7.16 -2.26
C ALA A 93 -15.23 -6.19 -3.22
N GLY A 94 -15.98 -5.51 -4.08
CA GLY A 94 -15.50 -4.30 -4.73
C GLY A 94 -15.26 -3.27 -3.62
N TRP A 95 -13.99 -3.00 -3.30
CA TRP A 95 -13.62 -1.88 -2.43
C TRP A 95 -13.75 -0.57 -3.23
N GLU A 96 -14.97 -0.34 -3.74
CA GLU A 96 -15.43 0.86 -4.44
C GLU A 96 -15.69 2.01 -3.46
N CYS A 97 -15.71 1.74 -2.14
CA CYS A 97 -15.77 2.78 -1.12
C CYS A 97 -14.37 3.11 -0.60
N CYS A 98 -13.79 4.12 -1.24
CA CYS A 98 -12.63 4.93 -0.85
C CYS A 98 -11.32 4.15 -0.62
#